data_AF-A0A1G2YQ14-F1
#
_entry.id   AF-A0A1G2YQ14-F1
#
_cell.length_a   1.000
_cell.length_b   1.000
_cell.length_c   1.000
_cell.angle_alpha   90.00
_cell.angle_beta   90.00
_cell.angle_gamma   90.00
#
_symmetry.space_group_name_H-M   'P 1'
#
loop_
_entity.id
_entity.type
_entity.pdbx_description
1 polymer ?
#
loop_
_entity_poly.entity_id
_entity_poly.type
_entity_poly.pdbx_seq_one_letter_code
_entity_poly.pdbx_strand_id
1 'polypeptide(L)'
;MRIASICFVLFFSVSLFAANMYFTNESGDNLWTTPGNWRDGSWIRLTVLPDFSTHTININNNVHPRLTTSSTVKYLYCPYSNTAGTTTGFEITGNLTVGKDFVLGVYNDTTGVVDINAGNVYVGGIFTVGSGGSHVLNVRDASINTAQLYLTQFNADAIAQMNVSGNSTVTVRTKLWAGFGSKYYWSTYGYDNAHLDISGAAAKVITPYAQQVDTRGYVNSGIITANGGTGKVVLTPNPLANTATLTAVDKPSSIDARIMPLGDSITYGIGSTPSGLNGYRKPLYQMLTTNGYNVEFVGSQFNGDFNDCDHEGYPGWYSYQIRDNVYNWLVNNLADIVLLHIGTNDIVQGTQDPAIIGQILDNIDSYESSQNRQVIVIVARIVLEVGDVKTNAFNNAVETLVQNRIANGDLLAMVDLEHALNYSTDMADTLHPNDNGYLKMAQQWYNVLSNVVTTECQRADIDGSNLVNMVDYAKLNQNWQQSGSSIDGDVNNDSNVDLYDLSLMAKYWLCSCQNN
;
A
#
# COMPACT_ATOMS: atom_id res chain seq x y z
N MET A 1 7.98 23.47 -65.40
CA MET A 1 9.28 23.35 -64.72
C MET A 1 9.00 22.77 -63.33
N ARG A 2 9.33 21.48 -63.12
CA ARG A 2 9.35 20.83 -61.79
C ARG A 2 10.67 21.18 -61.11
N ILE A 3 10.65 21.48 -59.80
CA ILE A 3 11.59 21.10 -58.70
C ILE A 3 10.80 21.43 -57.38
N ALA A 4 10.15 20.50 -56.65
CA ALA A 4 10.66 19.55 -55.61
C ALA A 4 11.52 20.25 -54.52
N SER A 5 11.25 20.26 -53.21
CA SER A 5 11.10 19.16 -52.24
C SER A 5 10.67 19.77 -50.88
N ILE A 6 9.60 19.32 -50.22
CA ILE A 6 9.56 18.39 -49.06
C ILE A 6 10.33 18.87 -47.82
N CYS A 7 9.60 19.17 -46.74
CA CYS A 7 9.78 18.52 -45.43
C CYS A 7 8.50 18.64 -44.57
N PHE A 8 7.86 17.49 -44.37
CA PHE A 8 6.82 17.22 -43.38
C PHE A 8 7.43 17.21 -41.98
N VAL A 9 6.75 17.79 -40.97
CA VAL A 9 6.49 17.12 -39.68
C VAL A 9 5.15 17.63 -39.14
N LEU A 10 4.11 16.81 -39.31
CA LEU A 10 2.98 16.73 -38.38
C LEU A 10 3.51 16.22 -37.04
N PHE A 11 3.11 16.80 -35.90
CA PHE A 11 2.65 16.07 -34.71
C PHE A 11 1.96 17.06 -33.75
N PHE A 12 0.62 17.11 -33.84
CA PHE A 12 -0.23 17.37 -32.68
C PHE A 12 -0.47 16.02 -31.98
N SER A 13 -0.46 16.00 -30.65
CA SER A 13 -1.26 15.03 -29.87
C SER A 13 -1.68 15.63 -28.53
N VAL A 14 -2.76 16.42 -28.60
CA VAL A 14 -3.77 16.34 -27.54
C VAL A 14 -4.66 15.16 -27.93
N SER A 15 -4.57 14.04 -27.23
CA SER A 15 -5.58 12.98 -27.35
C SER A 15 -6.72 13.29 -26.37
N LEU A 16 -7.61 14.19 -26.81
CA LEU A 16 -8.90 14.47 -26.17
C LEU A 16 -9.91 13.39 -26.55
N PHE A 17 -10.44 12.67 -25.57
CA PHE A 17 -11.87 12.31 -25.54
C PHE A 17 -12.40 12.77 -24.19
N ALA A 18 -13.01 13.96 -24.20
CA ALA A 18 -13.57 14.69 -23.06
C ALA A 18 -14.64 13.86 -22.31
N ALA A 19 -14.80 14.05 -21.00
CA ALA A 19 -15.52 15.21 -20.49
C ALA A 19 -14.73 16.07 -19.49
N ASN A 20 -14.24 17.21 -20.01
CA ASN A 20 -13.86 18.46 -19.36
C ASN A 20 -12.56 18.50 -18.50
N MET A 21 -11.41 18.68 -19.16
CA MET A 21 -10.24 19.32 -18.54
C MET A 21 -10.32 20.84 -18.77
N TYR A 22 -10.22 21.62 -17.69
CA TYR A 22 -10.19 23.09 -17.77
C TYR A 22 -8.78 23.61 -17.47
N PHE A 23 -8.28 24.49 -18.34
CA PHE A 23 -7.07 25.28 -18.11
C PHE A 23 -7.50 26.67 -17.67
N THR A 24 -7.16 27.03 -16.43
CA THR A 24 -7.41 28.38 -15.90
C THR A 24 -6.10 29.02 -15.47
N ASN A 25 -6.01 30.34 -15.54
CA ASN A 25 -4.95 31.06 -14.84
C ASN A 25 -5.20 30.98 -13.32
N GLU A 26 -4.24 31.44 -12.50
CA GLU A 26 -4.41 31.46 -11.03
C GLU A 26 -5.63 32.29 -10.58
N SER A 27 -6.14 33.18 -11.43
CA SER A 27 -7.33 34.01 -11.23
C SER A 27 -8.67 33.31 -11.57
N GLY A 28 -8.64 32.10 -12.14
CA GLY A 28 -9.85 31.35 -12.52
C GLY A 28 -10.41 31.67 -13.92
N ASP A 29 -9.70 32.45 -14.75
CA ASP A 29 -10.13 32.78 -16.10
C ASP A 29 -9.88 31.62 -17.08
N ASN A 30 -10.87 31.28 -17.90
CA ASN A 30 -10.77 30.24 -18.92
C ASN A 30 -9.81 30.65 -20.05
N LEU A 31 -8.80 29.83 -20.32
CA LEU A 31 -7.85 30.05 -21.41
C LEU A 31 -8.33 29.40 -22.72
N TRP A 32 -8.97 30.16 -23.60
CA TRP A 32 -9.13 29.79 -25.02
C TRP A 32 -7.94 30.33 -25.82
N THR A 33 -7.34 29.50 -26.68
CA THR A 33 -5.97 29.67 -27.18
C THR A 33 -5.80 30.66 -28.34
N THR A 34 -4.83 31.56 -28.21
CA THR A 34 -3.84 31.83 -29.28
C THR A 34 -2.44 31.83 -28.63
N PRO A 35 -1.51 30.94 -29.01
CA PRO A 35 -0.19 30.84 -28.40
C PRO A 35 0.75 31.86 -29.04
N GLY A 36 1.32 32.74 -28.21
CA GLY A 36 2.33 33.67 -28.71
C GLY A 36 3.12 34.46 -27.65
N ASN A 37 2.60 34.65 -26.43
CA ASN A 37 3.23 35.56 -25.46
C ASN A 37 3.23 35.03 -24.01
N TRP A 38 3.40 33.73 -23.81
CA TRP A 38 3.60 33.23 -22.44
C TRP A 38 5.04 33.52 -22.03
N ARG A 39 5.21 34.34 -20.98
CA ARG A 39 6.52 34.59 -20.38
C ARG A 39 7.01 33.30 -19.70
N ASP A 40 8.30 33.02 -19.79
CA ASP A 40 8.94 31.96 -19.00
C ASP A 40 8.49 32.04 -17.53
N GLY A 41 8.08 30.91 -16.95
CA GLY A 41 7.65 30.80 -15.56
C GLY A 41 6.17 31.04 -15.26
N SER A 42 5.29 31.10 -16.26
CA SER A 42 3.83 31.23 -16.04
C SER A 42 3.19 29.89 -15.63
N TRP A 43 2.44 29.87 -14.52
CA TRP A 43 1.74 28.67 -14.03
C TRP A 43 0.32 28.52 -14.59
N ILE A 44 -0.09 27.28 -14.90
CA ILE A 44 -1.46 26.97 -15.37
C ILE A 44 -2.12 26.00 -14.39
N ARG A 45 -3.32 26.34 -13.91
CA ARG A 45 -4.11 25.43 -13.06
C ARG A 45 -4.77 24.36 -13.92
N LEU A 46 -4.53 23.09 -13.57
CA LEU A 46 -5.22 21.93 -14.16
C LEU A 46 -6.31 21.44 -13.21
N THR A 47 -7.54 21.30 -13.72
CA THR A 47 -8.62 20.59 -13.04
C THR A 47 -9.03 19.40 -13.91
N VAL A 48 -8.93 18.19 -13.36
CA VAL A 48 -9.31 16.94 -14.02
C VAL A 48 -10.54 16.38 -13.31
N LEU A 49 -11.64 16.17 -14.05
CA LEU A 49 -12.85 15.58 -13.49
C LEU A 49 -12.73 14.06 -13.30
N PRO A 50 -13.51 13.44 -12.40
CA PRO A 50 -13.28 12.08 -11.89
C PRO A 50 -13.68 10.93 -12.83
N ASP A 51 -13.53 11.00 -14.16
CA ASP A 51 -13.86 9.88 -15.06
C ASP A 51 -12.61 9.07 -15.50
N PHE A 52 -12.67 7.75 -15.33
CA PHE A 52 -11.60 6.89 -14.79
C PHE A 52 -10.80 6.03 -15.77
N SER A 53 -11.11 5.92 -17.07
CA SER A 53 -10.60 4.75 -17.85
C SER A 53 -9.62 5.02 -19.00
N THR A 54 -9.43 6.27 -19.45
CA THR A 54 -8.68 6.55 -20.70
C THR A 54 -7.72 7.73 -20.69
N HIS A 55 -7.66 8.55 -19.63
CA HIS A 55 -6.93 9.81 -19.67
C HIS A 55 -5.41 9.63 -19.47
N THR A 56 -4.64 10.06 -20.48
CA THR A 56 -3.18 10.26 -20.43
C THR A 56 -2.90 11.77 -20.44
N ILE A 57 -2.15 12.26 -19.45
CA ILE A 57 -1.70 13.66 -19.45
C ILE A 57 -0.25 13.71 -19.96
N ASN A 58 -0.05 14.44 -21.06
CA ASN A 58 1.25 14.78 -21.60
C ASN A 58 1.44 16.30 -21.53
N ILE A 59 2.45 16.76 -20.79
CA ILE A 59 2.76 18.19 -20.65
C ILE A 59 3.99 18.51 -21.50
N ASN A 60 3.81 19.41 -22.49
CA ASN A 60 4.85 19.79 -23.46
C ASN A 60 5.17 21.29 -23.38
N ASN A 61 6.45 21.66 -23.63
CA ASN A 61 6.98 23.00 -23.93
C ASN A 61 6.60 24.16 -22.98
N ASN A 62 7.56 24.62 -22.17
CA ASN A 62 7.57 25.90 -21.43
C ASN A 62 6.30 26.25 -20.61
N VAL A 63 5.47 25.26 -20.30
CA VAL A 63 4.33 25.38 -19.40
C VAL A 63 4.72 24.78 -18.06
N HIS A 64 4.36 25.47 -16.99
CA HIS A 64 4.50 24.99 -15.62
C HIS A 64 3.10 24.70 -15.05
N PRO A 65 2.52 23.50 -15.21
CA PRO A 65 1.19 23.26 -14.71
C PRO A 65 1.21 23.03 -13.19
N ARG A 66 0.13 23.43 -12.52
CA ARG A 66 -0.11 23.18 -11.10
C ARG A 66 -1.40 22.38 -10.94
N LEU A 67 -1.28 21.19 -10.36
CA LEU A 67 -2.41 20.35 -9.98
C LEU A 67 -2.80 20.66 -8.52
N THR A 68 -3.99 21.24 -8.34
CA THR A 68 -4.47 21.73 -7.03
C THR A 68 -5.67 20.95 -6.49
N THR A 69 -6.31 20.12 -7.31
CA THR A 69 -7.50 19.34 -6.94
C THR A 69 -7.20 17.85 -7.00
N SER A 70 -7.83 17.07 -6.11
CA SER A 70 -7.73 15.60 -6.16
C SER A 70 -8.10 15.09 -7.55
N SER A 71 -7.21 14.31 -8.16
CA SER A 71 -7.36 13.90 -9.57
C SER A 71 -6.89 12.47 -9.78
N THR A 72 -7.50 11.77 -10.74
CA THR A 72 -7.09 10.42 -11.14
C THR A 72 -6.82 10.35 -12.64
N VAL A 73 -5.70 9.74 -13.02
CA VAL A 73 -5.26 9.58 -14.42
C VAL A 73 -4.71 8.18 -14.65
N LYS A 74 -4.71 7.69 -15.89
CA LYS A 74 -4.17 6.35 -16.21
C LYS A 74 -2.65 6.38 -16.33
N TYR A 75 -2.13 7.39 -17.00
CA TYR A 75 -0.70 7.65 -17.18
C TYR A 75 -0.41 9.13 -17.00
N LEU A 76 0.74 9.45 -16.39
CA LEU A 76 1.23 10.81 -16.29
C LEU A 76 2.67 10.89 -16.81
N TYR A 77 2.86 11.69 -17.87
CA TYR A 77 4.17 11.97 -18.45
C TYR A 77 4.49 13.46 -18.28
N CYS A 78 5.55 13.77 -17.54
CA CYS A 78 5.88 15.15 -17.14
C CYS A 78 7.37 15.48 -17.27
N PRO A 79 7.67 16.74 -17.56
CA PRO A 79 7.39 17.42 -18.81
C PRO A 79 8.32 16.91 -19.92
N TYR A 80 7.86 16.97 -21.17
CA TYR A 80 8.62 16.58 -22.37
C TYR A 80 8.91 17.83 -23.23
N SER A 81 10.18 18.04 -23.61
CA SER A 81 10.54 19.06 -24.59
C SER A 81 11.44 18.46 -25.69
N ASN A 82 11.22 18.89 -26.93
CA ASN A 82 12.06 18.54 -28.06
C ASN A 82 13.20 19.54 -28.27
N THR A 83 13.30 20.57 -27.42
CA THR A 83 14.28 21.65 -27.51
C THR A 83 15.31 21.51 -26.39
N ALA A 84 16.55 21.21 -26.76
CA ALA A 84 17.67 21.11 -25.81
C ALA A 84 17.85 22.41 -25.02
N GLY A 85 18.14 22.30 -23.72
CA GLY A 85 18.40 23.45 -22.84
C GLY A 85 17.15 24.17 -22.29
N THR A 86 15.95 23.61 -22.46
CA THR A 86 14.73 24.14 -21.83
C THR A 86 14.50 23.53 -20.45
N THR A 87 14.12 24.38 -19.47
CA THR A 87 13.69 23.94 -18.14
C THR A 87 12.17 23.93 -18.08
N THR A 88 11.60 22.81 -17.68
CA THR A 88 10.15 22.63 -17.57
C THR A 88 9.78 22.22 -16.14
N GLY A 89 8.62 22.66 -15.64
CA GLY A 89 8.21 22.44 -14.26
C GLY A 89 6.81 21.84 -14.13
N PHE A 90 6.52 21.13 -13.05
CA PHE A 90 5.17 20.69 -12.69
C PHE A 90 5.01 20.68 -11.17
N GLU A 91 3.90 21.23 -10.66
CA GLU A 91 3.63 21.26 -9.24
C GLU A 91 2.36 20.45 -8.90
N ILE A 92 2.45 19.58 -7.90
CA ILE A 92 1.33 18.82 -7.34
C ILE A 92 1.10 19.30 -5.91
N THR A 93 -0.10 19.82 -5.66
CA THR A 93 -0.54 20.32 -4.34
C THR A 93 -1.83 19.67 -3.84
N GLY A 94 -2.56 18.96 -4.71
CA GLY A 94 -3.69 18.10 -4.33
C GLY A 94 -3.30 16.62 -4.31
N ASN A 95 -4.29 15.74 -4.08
CA ASN A 95 -4.06 14.30 -4.22
C ASN A 95 -4.02 13.91 -5.71
N LEU A 96 -3.14 12.99 -6.08
CA LEU A 96 -3.07 12.46 -7.44
C LEU A 96 -3.02 10.93 -7.40
N THR A 97 -3.88 10.28 -8.17
CA THR A 97 -3.83 8.85 -8.42
C THR A 97 -3.45 8.61 -9.88
N VAL A 98 -2.33 7.94 -10.12
CA VAL A 98 -1.89 7.47 -11.44
C VAL A 98 -2.10 5.96 -11.49
N GLY A 99 -3.02 5.48 -12.32
CA GLY A 99 -3.42 4.06 -12.34
C GLY A 99 -2.32 3.12 -12.84
N LYS A 100 -1.40 3.61 -13.69
CA LYS A 100 -0.23 2.88 -14.18
C LYS A 100 1.05 3.66 -13.94
N ASP A 101 1.69 4.18 -14.99
CA ASP A 101 3.04 4.72 -14.89
C ASP A 101 3.04 6.25 -14.75
N PHE A 102 3.88 6.74 -13.86
CA PHE A 102 4.28 8.13 -13.76
C PHE A 102 5.74 8.22 -14.24
N VAL A 103 5.97 8.87 -15.38
CA VAL A 103 7.32 9.04 -15.92
C VAL A 103 7.71 10.51 -15.98
N LEU A 104 8.85 10.84 -15.36
CA LEU A 104 9.51 12.14 -15.44
C LEU A 104 10.67 12.13 -16.44
N GLY A 105 10.51 12.90 -17.51
CA GLY A 105 11.42 12.93 -18.66
C GLY A 105 11.21 11.72 -19.56
N VAL A 106 11.18 11.90 -20.89
CA VAL A 106 11.02 10.77 -21.83
C VAL A 106 12.05 10.78 -22.97
N TYR A 107 12.63 11.93 -23.37
CA TYR A 107 13.70 11.98 -24.39
C TYR A 107 14.46 13.33 -24.37
N ASN A 108 15.75 13.30 -24.77
CA ASN A 108 16.66 14.43 -25.03
C ASN A 108 17.24 15.16 -23.79
N ASP A 109 18.19 16.08 -24.01
CA ASP A 109 18.93 16.88 -23.00
C ASP A 109 18.07 17.94 -22.28
N THR A 110 16.82 17.63 -21.98
CA THR A 110 15.90 18.55 -21.30
C THR A 110 16.08 18.54 -19.80
N THR A 111 15.87 19.69 -19.15
CA THR A 111 15.85 19.75 -17.69
C THR A 111 14.39 19.82 -17.20
N GLY A 112 14.01 18.95 -16.27
CA GLY A 112 12.66 18.94 -15.71
C GLY A 112 12.66 19.00 -14.18
N VAL A 113 11.78 19.80 -13.60
CA VAL A 113 11.57 19.89 -12.15
C VAL A 113 10.14 19.52 -11.82
N VAL A 114 9.91 18.62 -10.88
CA VAL A 114 8.58 18.35 -10.34
C VAL A 114 8.59 18.58 -8.85
N ASP A 115 7.67 19.42 -8.37
CA ASP A 115 7.47 19.70 -6.96
C ASP A 115 6.16 19.06 -6.49
N ILE A 116 6.23 18.23 -5.46
CA ILE A 116 5.07 17.65 -4.77
C ILE A 116 5.04 18.25 -3.38
N ASN A 117 4.07 19.15 -3.15
CA ASN A 117 3.92 19.94 -1.94
C ASN A 117 2.57 19.63 -1.28
N ALA A 118 2.54 19.04 -0.09
CA ALA A 118 1.32 18.83 0.70
C ALA A 118 0.21 17.92 0.09
N GLY A 119 0.53 17.07 -0.89
CA GLY A 119 -0.40 16.13 -1.54
C GLY A 119 -0.06 14.65 -1.35
N ASN A 120 -1.05 13.76 -1.53
CA ASN A 120 -0.82 12.32 -1.62
C ASN A 120 -0.77 11.88 -3.09
N VAL A 121 0.35 11.31 -3.53
CA VAL A 121 0.53 10.80 -4.89
C VAL A 121 0.61 9.28 -4.87
N TYR A 122 -0.36 8.63 -5.49
CA TYR A 122 -0.41 7.19 -5.70
C TYR A 122 -0.04 6.87 -7.15
N VAL A 123 0.85 5.90 -7.36
CA VAL A 123 1.24 5.39 -8.68
C VAL A 123 1.12 3.87 -8.69
N GLY A 124 0.13 3.34 -9.41
CA GLY A 124 -0.18 1.90 -9.46
C GLY A 124 0.88 1.07 -10.18
N GLY A 125 1.72 1.70 -11.01
CA GLY A 125 2.80 1.07 -11.77
C GLY A 125 4.16 1.66 -11.44
N ILE A 126 4.90 2.04 -12.48
CA ILE A 126 6.28 2.51 -12.33
C ILE A 126 6.31 4.02 -12.15
N PHE A 127 6.97 4.49 -11.09
CA PHE A 127 7.39 5.88 -10.96
C PHE A 127 8.83 5.98 -11.45
N THR A 128 9.06 6.68 -12.56
CA THR A 128 10.39 6.93 -13.11
C THR A 128 10.77 8.39 -12.96
N VAL A 129 11.97 8.66 -12.47
CA VAL A 129 12.64 9.97 -12.48
C VAL A 129 13.85 9.89 -13.38
N GLY A 130 13.83 10.65 -14.47
CA GLY A 130 14.90 10.70 -15.45
C GLY A 130 14.79 9.60 -16.49
N SER A 131 14.23 9.90 -17.67
CA SER A 131 14.36 9.03 -18.85
C SER A 131 15.16 9.67 -20.00
N GLY A 132 15.90 10.75 -19.71
CA GLY A 132 16.73 11.56 -20.62
C GLY A 132 16.90 12.97 -20.06
N GLY A 133 18.09 13.59 -20.12
CA GLY A 133 18.34 14.92 -19.53
C GLY A 133 18.24 14.99 -17.98
N SER A 134 18.42 16.17 -17.38
CA SER A 134 18.48 16.34 -15.91
C SER A 134 17.11 16.55 -15.27
N HIS A 135 16.68 15.65 -14.40
CA HIS A 135 15.39 15.70 -13.73
C HIS A 135 15.51 15.73 -12.21
N VAL A 136 14.77 16.65 -11.59
CA VAL A 136 14.70 16.81 -10.14
C VAL A 136 13.26 16.65 -9.68
N LEU A 137 13.03 15.73 -8.75
CA LEU A 137 11.76 15.54 -8.05
C LEU A 137 11.91 16.03 -6.60
N ASN A 138 11.19 17.07 -6.21
CA ASN A 138 11.13 17.55 -4.84
C ASN A 138 9.84 17.08 -4.17
N VAL A 139 9.96 16.43 -3.02
CA VAL A 139 8.85 15.97 -2.18
C VAL A 139 8.93 16.70 -0.85
N ARG A 140 7.95 17.57 -0.58
CA ARG A 140 7.90 18.42 0.61
C ARG A 140 6.54 18.28 1.30
N ASP A 141 6.56 17.85 2.55
CA ASP A 141 5.37 17.58 3.36
C ASP A 141 4.31 16.74 2.62
N ALA A 142 4.74 15.80 1.77
CA ALA A 142 3.88 15.05 0.86
C ALA A 142 4.11 13.54 0.98
N SER A 143 3.13 12.75 0.55
CA SER A 143 3.27 11.29 0.48
C SER A 143 3.33 10.82 -0.96
N ILE A 144 4.23 9.88 -1.25
CA ILE A 144 4.27 9.14 -2.51
C ILE A 144 4.12 7.67 -2.19
N ASN A 145 3.22 6.98 -2.88
CA ASN A 145 3.05 5.55 -2.80
C ASN A 145 3.15 4.95 -4.21
N THR A 146 4.15 4.10 -4.46
CA THR A 146 4.39 3.54 -5.80
C THR A 146 4.78 2.06 -5.74
N ALA A 147 4.37 1.27 -6.74
CA ALA A 147 4.84 -0.12 -6.87
C ALA A 147 6.36 -0.15 -7.08
N GLN A 148 6.86 0.69 -7.98
CA GLN A 148 8.29 0.76 -8.32
C GLN A 148 8.74 2.21 -8.42
N LEU A 149 9.97 2.48 -7.98
CA LEU A 149 10.63 3.76 -8.16
C LEU A 149 11.96 3.53 -8.87
N TYR A 150 12.15 4.19 -10.01
CA TYR A 150 13.40 4.19 -10.76
C TYR A 150 13.91 5.62 -10.87
N LEU A 151 15.09 5.88 -10.32
CA LEU A 151 15.90 7.05 -10.63
C LEU A 151 16.89 6.59 -11.70
N THR A 152 16.68 7.01 -12.95
CA THR A 152 17.45 6.52 -14.08
C THR A 152 18.15 7.66 -14.81
N GLN A 153 19.40 7.39 -15.21
CA GLN A 153 20.19 8.30 -16.02
C GLN A 153 20.44 7.66 -17.39
N PHE A 154 20.19 8.42 -18.45
CA PHE A 154 20.41 7.98 -19.84
C PHE A 154 21.60 8.68 -20.52
N ASN A 155 21.94 9.90 -20.09
CA ASN A 155 23.05 10.70 -20.64
C ASN A 155 24.10 10.96 -19.54
N ALA A 156 25.40 10.90 -19.88
CA ALA A 156 26.50 10.98 -18.90
C ALA A 156 26.52 12.27 -18.06
N ASP A 157 25.97 13.37 -18.60
CA ASP A 157 25.93 14.68 -17.92
C ASP A 157 24.56 14.98 -17.27
N ALA A 158 23.61 14.06 -17.37
CA ALA A 158 22.28 14.20 -16.79
C ALA A 158 22.24 13.82 -15.31
N ILE A 159 21.41 14.51 -14.52
CA ILE A 159 21.16 14.21 -13.11
C ILE A 159 19.75 13.65 -12.96
N ALA A 160 19.57 12.53 -12.26
CA ALA A 160 18.25 12.03 -11.84
C ALA A 160 18.15 12.12 -10.33
N GLN A 161 17.56 13.21 -9.81
CA GLN A 161 17.57 13.52 -8.40
C GLN A 161 16.17 13.49 -7.81
N MET A 162 16.05 12.91 -6.61
CA MET A 162 14.86 12.99 -5.78
C MET A 162 15.23 13.56 -4.41
N ASN A 163 14.61 14.68 -4.03
CA ASN A 163 14.78 15.34 -2.74
C ASN A 163 13.55 15.10 -1.89
N VAL A 164 13.69 14.39 -0.77
CA VAL A 164 12.61 14.11 0.19
C VAL A 164 12.85 14.91 1.46
N SER A 165 11.90 15.77 1.83
CA SER A 165 12.10 16.71 2.95
C SER A 165 10.82 17.00 3.75
N GLY A 166 10.98 17.61 4.93
CA GLY A 166 9.87 17.92 5.83
C GLY A 166 9.26 16.64 6.42
N ASN A 167 7.93 16.58 6.50
CA ASN A 167 7.17 15.41 6.96
C ASN A 167 6.87 14.40 5.83
N SER A 168 7.68 14.40 4.77
CA SER A 168 7.41 13.58 3.58
C SER A 168 7.64 12.08 3.80
N THR A 169 6.80 11.26 3.19
CA THR A 169 6.95 9.79 3.18
C THR A 169 6.88 9.26 1.75
N VAL A 170 7.91 8.54 1.31
CA VAL A 170 7.92 7.88 0.00
C VAL A 170 7.94 6.37 0.20
N THR A 171 6.84 5.70 -0.09
CA THR A 171 6.72 4.25 0.01
C THR A 171 6.91 3.62 -1.37
N VAL A 172 7.94 2.78 -1.50
CA VAL A 172 8.29 2.05 -2.73
C VAL A 172 8.16 0.57 -2.48
N ARG A 173 7.10 -0.04 -3.01
CA ARG A 173 6.68 -1.38 -2.57
C ARG A 173 7.61 -2.47 -3.05
N THR A 174 7.74 -2.66 -4.36
CA THR A 174 8.41 -3.83 -4.93
C THR A 174 9.88 -3.58 -5.29
N LYS A 175 10.19 -2.43 -5.90
CA LYS A 175 11.54 -2.16 -6.40
C LYS A 175 11.91 -0.68 -6.35
N LEU A 176 13.04 -0.40 -5.73
CA LEU A 176 13.73 0.89 -5.75
C LEU A 176 15.02 0.71 -6.53
N TRP A 177 15.17 1.44 -7.62
CA TRP A 177 16.38 1.46 -8.42
C TRP A 177 16.88 2.89 -8.50
N ALA A 178 18.14 3.12 -8.17
CA ALA A 178 18.83 4.37 -8.44
C ALA A 178 20.16 4.03 -9.09
N GLY A 179 20.32 4.36 -10.38
CA GLY A 179 21.58 4.15 -11.06
C GLY A 179 21.55 4.34 -12.57
N PHE A 180 22.72 4.22 -13.19
CA PHE A 180 22.91 4.38 -14.64
C PHE A 180 22.34 3.20 -15.45
N GLY A 181 21.62 3.51 -16.53
CA GLY A 181 21.22 2.54 -17.56
C GLY A 181 19.73 2.16 -17.56
N SER A 182 19.16 2.15 -18.77
CA SER A 182 17.91 1.45 -19.03
C SER A 182 18.14 -0.06 -19.02
N LYS A 183 17.07 -0.82 -18.77
CA LYS A 183 17.00 -2.28 -18.99
C LYS A 183 17.41 -2.73 -20.42
N TYR A 184 17.69 -1.80 -21.36
CA TYR A 184 17.75 -2.07 -22.79
C TYR A 184 19.04 -1.63 -23.54
N TYR A 185 19.94 -0.83 -22.98
CA TYR A 185 21.10 -0.33 -23.75
C TYR A 185 22.44 -0.52 -23.04
N TRP A 186 23.24 -1.40 -23.62
CA TRP A 186 24.58 -1.78 -23.17
C TRP A 186 25.62 -0.95 -23.94
N SER A 187 26.29 0.00 -23.28
CA SER A 187 27.73 0.27 -23.42
C SER A 187 28.11 1.60 -22.78
N THR A 188 29.09 1.50 -21.87
CA THR A 188 30.22 2.40 -21.63
C THR A 188 29.98 3.92 -21.81
N TYR A 189 29.99 4.68 -20.71
CA TYR A 189 30.53 6.06 -20.49
C TYR A 189 29.72 6.80 -19.41
N GLY A 190 30.33 7.10 -18.24
CA GLY A 190 29.79 8.06 -17.26
C GLY A 190 29.91 7.67 -15.78
N TYR A 191 29.97 8.67 -14.89
CA TYR A 191 29.72 8.53 -13.45
C TYR A 191 28.20 8.43 -13.21
N ASP A 192 27.81 7.68 -12.18
CA ASP A 192 26.40 7.57 -11.77
C ASP A 192 25.97 8.83 -11.01
N ASN A 193 25.05 9.61 -11.59
CA ASN A 193 24.53 10.87 -11.03
C ASN A 193 23.03 10.73 -10.65
N ALA A 194 22.58 9.52 -10.33
CA ALA A 194 21.29 9.30 -9.69
C ALA A 194 21.39 9.58 -8.18
N HIS A 195 20.58 10.50 -7.66
CA HIS A 195 20.64 10.95 -6.27
C HIS A 195 19.27 10.81 -5.58
N LEU A 196 19.26 10.22 -4.38
CA LEU A 196 18.12 10.22 -3.47
C LEU A 196 18.54 10.90 -2.18
N ASP A 197 18.16 12.17 -2.04
CA ASP A 197 18.52 12.99 -0.90
C ASP A 197 17.35 13.09 0.07
N ILE A 198 17.52 12.54 1.27
CA ILE A 198 16.53 12.61 2.36
C ILE A 198 17.03 13.64 3.37
N SER A 199 16.20 14.62 3.72
CA SER A 199 16.57 15.71 4.63
C SER A 199 15.47 16.03 5.64
N GLY A 200 15.86 16.17 6.91
CA GLY A 200 14.92 16.40 8.02
C GLY A 200 14.56 15.12 8.78
N ALA A 201 14.29 15.27 10.08
CA ALA A 201 14.14 14.14 11.00
C ALA A 201 12.90 13.27 10.75
N ALA A 202 11.88 13.79 10.06
CA ALA A 202 10.64 13.09 9.78
C ALA A 202 10.55 12.54 8.34
N ALA A 203 11.44 12.97 7.45
CA ALA A 203 11.46 12.54 6.06
C ALA A 203 11.94 11.09 5.96
N LYS A 204 11.21 10.25 5.23
CA LYS A 204 11.53 8.82 5.10
C LYS A 204 11.18 8.25 3.75
N VAL A 205 12.00 7.30 3.30
CA VAL A 205 11.72 6.41 2.17
C VAL A 205 11.56 5.01 2.75
N ILE A 206 10.45 4.34 2.45
CA ILE A 206 10.07 3.04 3.01
C ILE A 206 10.02 2.02 1.88
N THR A 207 10.76 0.92 2.01
CA THR A 207 10.64 -0.26 1.14
C THR A 207 10.14 -1.45 1.94
N PRO A 208 8.84 -1.81 1.87
CA PRO A 208 8.25 -2.85 2.72
C PRO A 208 8.68 -4.28 2.34
N TYR A 209 9.14 -4.54 1.10
CA TYR A 209 9.55 -5.87 0.65
C TYR A 209 11.06 -6.03 0.47
N ALA A 210 11.58 -7.20 0.84
CA ALA A 210 12.96 -7.59 0.59
C ALA A 210 13.25 -7.53 -0.92
N GLN A 211 14.08 -6.56 -1.31
CA GLN A 211 14.43 -6.38 -2.72
C GLN A 211 15.44 -7.44 -3.15
N GLN A 212 15.29 -7.97 -4.38
CA GLN A 212 16.47 -8.45 -5.11
C GLN A 212 17.35 -7.24 -5.41
N VAL A 213 18.39 -7.04 -4.60
CA VAL A 213 19.47 -6.13 -4.93
C VAL A 213 20.34 -6.83 -6.00
N ASP A 214 20.13 -6.52 -7.29
CA ASP A 214 21.02 -7.00 -8.37
C ASP A 214 22.30 -6.16 -8.36
N THR A 215 23.25 -6.48 -7.48
CA THR A 215 24.61 -5.96 -7.56
C THR A 215 25.43 -6.78 -8.54
N ARG A 216 25.25 -6.57 -9.84
CA ARG A 216 26.32 -6.92 -10.79
C ARG A 216 27.41 -5.88 -10.66
N GLY A 217 28.41 -6.23 -9.86
CA GLY A 217 29.49 -5.35 -9.43
C GLY A 217 30.21 -4.71 -10.60
N TYR A 218 30.10 -3.39 -10.73
CA TYR A 218 31.09 -2.44 -11.27
C TYR A 218 30.55 -1.00 -11.12
N VAL A 219 30.39 -0.46 -9.91
CA VAL A 219 30.20 1.01 -9.76
C VAL A 219 30.67 1.51 -8.40
N ASN A 220 31.50 2.55 -8.40
CA ASN A 220 31.85 3.34 -7.22
C ASN A 220 30.63 4.19 -6.79
N SER A 221 30.13 3.92 -5.59
CA SER A 221 29.44 4.85 -4.67
C SER A 221 28.08 5.46 -5.05
N GLY A 222 27.16 4.66 -5.60
CA GLY A 222 25.72 4.83 -5.38
C GLY A 222 25.24 3.75 -4.41
N ILE A 223 25.25 4.02 -3.10
CA ILE A 223 24.95 2.99 -2.08
C ILE A 223 23.43 2.91 -1.86
N ILE A 224 22.82 1.80 -2.29
CA ILE A 224 21.67 1.18 -1.60
C ILE A 224 22.02 -0.31 -1.41
N THR A 225 22.34 -0.73 -0.18
CA THR A 225 22.66 -2.13 0.13
C THR A 225 21.69 -2.66 1.19
N ALA A 226 20.66 -3.39 0.79
CA ALA A 226 19.77 -4.14 1.68
C ALA A 226 20.24 -5.61 1.76
N ASN A 227 20.82 -6.00 2.90
CA ASN A 227 21.01 -7.41 3.27
C ASN A 227 20.08 -7.75 4.43
N GLY A 228 19.23 -8.75 4.19
CA GLY A 228 18.38 -9.56 5.09
C GLY A 228 18.10 -9.09 6.52
N GLY A 229 16.81 -8.93 6.83
CA GLY A 229 16.27 -8.82 8.20
C GLY A 229 14.81 -8.34 8.17
N THR A 230 13.95 -8.93 8.99
CA THR A 230 12.49 -8.77 8.98
C THR A 230 12.04 -7.35 9.38
N GLY A 231 11.40 -6.63 8.46
CA GLY A 231 10.69 -5.37 8.74
C GLY A 231 11.32 -4.12 8.10
N LYS A 232 10.48 -3.09 7.94
CA LYS A 232 10.71 -1.83 7.22
C LYS A 232 12.18 -1.39 7.20
N VAL A 233 12.72 -1.17 6.00
CA VAL A 233 14.01 -0.49 5.83
C VAL A 233 13.78 1.01 5.98
N VAL A 234 14.39 1.64 6.99
CA VAL A 234 14.46 3.10 7.12
C VAL A 234 15.85 3.55 6.70
N LEU A 235 15.93 4.44 5.69
CA LEU A 235 17.15 5.14 5.32
C LEU A 235 17.31 6.38 6.21
N THR A 236 18.29 6.36 7.12
CA THR A 236 18.61 7.53 7.97
C THR A 236 19.85 8.23 7.42
N PRO A 237 19.76 9.50 6.97
CA PRO A 237 20.91 10.25 6.46
C PRO A 237 21.90 10.61 7.58
N ASN A 238 23.20 10.43 7.33
CA ASN A 238 24.30 10.97 8.13
C ASN A 238 25.00 12.11 7.36
N PRO A 239 24.66 13.38 7.66
CA PRO A 239 25.18 14.53 6.91
C PRO A 239 26.70 14.72 7.04
N LEU A 240 27.33 14.18 8.08
CA LEU A 240 28.76 14.33 8.34
C LEU A 240 29.61 13.30 7.58
N ALA A 241 29.02 12.15 7.25
CA ALA A 241 29.70 11.06 6.56
C ALA A 241 29.27 10.91 5.09
N ASN A 242 28.27 11.67 4.65
CA ASN A 242 27.65 11.52 3.33
C ASN A 242 27.21 10.08 3.05
N THR A 243 26.68 9.41 4.08
CA THR A 243 26.19 8.02 4.04
C THR A 243 24.78 7.93 4.60
N ALA A 244 24.00 6.94 4.17
CA ALA A 244 22.74 6.58 4.80
C ALA A 244 22.92 5.26 5.57
N THR A 245 22.48 5.21 6.82
CA THR A 245 22.43 3.95 7.58
C THR A 245 21.12 3.24 7.24
N LEU A 246 21.22 2.01 6.77
CA LEU A 246 20.10 1.09 6.68
C LEU A 246 19.89 0.46 8.05
N THR A 247 18.70 0.61 8.61
CA THR A 247 18.27 -0.17 9.77
C THR A 247 17.10 -1.03 9.32
N ALA A 248 17.27 -2.36 9.36
CA ALA A 248 16.14 -3.28 9.38
C ALA A 248 15.45 -3.05 10.73
N VAL A 249 14.22 -2.53 10.70
CA VAL A 249 13.47 -2.31 11.92
C VAL A 249 12.53 -3.51 12.05
N ASP A 250 12.81 -4.41 13.00
CA ASP A 250 11.75 -5.22 13.61
C ASP A 250 10.58 -4.29 13.96
N LYS A 251 9.32 -4.77 13.89
CA LYS A 251 8.08 -3.98 14.13
C LYS A 251 8.40 -2.75 15.00
N PRO A 252 8.43 -1.52 14.41
CA PRO A 252 8.78 -0.34 15.18
C PRO A 252 7.96 -0.37 16.46
N SER A 253 8.56 -0.09 17.62
CA SER A 253 7.87 -0.17 18.92
C SER A 253 6.61 0.69 19.01
N SER A 254 6.36 1.54 18.00
CA SER A 254 5.15 2.30 17.83
C SER A 254 4.00 1.56 17.14
N ILE A 255 4.21 0.50 16.35
CA ILE A 255 3.13 -0.21 15.60
C ILE A 255 2.48 -1.25 16.52
N ASP A 256 1.16 -1.18 16.65
CA ASP A 256 0.35 -2.06 17.50
C ASP A 256 0.01 -3.39 16.80
N ALA A 257 -0.27 -3.38 15.49
CA ALA A 257 -0.53 -4.60 14.72
C ALA A 257 -0.31 -4.41 13.21
N ARG A 258 0.20 -5.45 12.54
CA ARG A 258 0.18 -5.60 11.08
C ARG A 258 -1.02 -6.44 10.68
N ILE A 259 -1.91 -5.89 9.88
CA ILE A 259 -3.17 -6.51 9.49
C ILE A 259 -3.13 -6.79 7.99
N MET A 260 -3.41 -8.01 7.55
CA MET A 260 -3.51 -8.39 6.15
C MET A 260 -4.99 -8.53 5.77
N PRO A 261 -5.61 -7.55 5.09
CA PRO A 261 -6.89 -7.75 4.44
C PRO A 261 -6.72 -8.76 3.29
N LEU A 262 -7.34 -9.93 3.38
CA LEU A 262 -7.14 -11.04 2.44
C LEU A 262 -8.48 -11.45 1.82
N GLY A 263 -8.58 -11.48 0.49
CA GLY A 263 -9.84 -11.85 -0.16
C GLY A 263 -9.94 -11.62 -1.66
N ASP A 264 -11.17 -11.41 -2.14
CA ASP A 264 -11.50 -11.21 -3.56
C ASP A 264 -11.71 -9.73 -3.94
N SER A 265 -12.59 -9.44 -4.91
CA SER A 265 -12.97 -8.10 -5.35
C SER A 265 -13.58 -7.24 -4.24
N ILE A 266 -14.21 -7.85 -3.24
CA ILE A 266 -14.83 -7.15 -2.13
C ILE A 266 -13.75 -6.61 -1.18
N THR A 267 -12.69 -7.39 -0.92
CA THR A 267 -11.49 -6.89 -0.22
C THR A 267 -10.70 -5.92 -1.09
N TYR A 268 -10.61 -6.16 -2.40
CA TYR A 268 -10.05 -5.20 -3.37
C TYR A 268 -10.77 -3.85 -3.33
N GLY A 269 -12.06 -3.85 -3.00
CA GLY A 269 -12.85 -2.64 -2.75
C GLY A 269 -13.72 -2.18 -3.92
N ILE A 270 -14.00 -3.06 -4.89
CA ILE A 270 -14.88 -2.77 -6.03
C ILE A 270 -16.25 -2.30 -5.51
N GLY A 271 -16.80 -1.23 -6.10
CA GLY A 271 -18.10 -0.66 -5.72
C GLY A 271 -18.04 0.54 -4.79
N SER A 272 -16.85 0.87 -4.26
CA SER A 272 -16.63 2.09 -3.46
C SER A 272 -16.37 3.34 -4.32
N THR A 273 -16.57 4.55 -3.79
CA THR A 273 -16.33 5.83 -4.48
C THR A 273 -15.46 6.78 -3.64
N PRO A 274 -14.81 7.82 -4.23
CA PRO A 274 -14.72 8.14 -5.65
C PRO A 274 -13.71 7.24 -6.39
N SER A 275 -12.75 6.62 -5.70
CA SER A 275 -11.63 5.88 -6.31
C SER A 275 -12.02 4.54 -6.94
N GLY A 276 -13.21 4.00 -6.65
CA GLY A 276 -13.60 2.65 -7.07
C GLY A 276 -13.11 1.53 -6.16
N LEU A 277 -12.16 1.81 -5.25
CA LEU A 277 -11.14 0.84 -4.82
C LEU A 277 -10.69 0.95 -3.35
N ASN A 278 -11.48 1.59 -2.49
CA ASN A 278 -11.19 1.67 -1.04
C ASN A 278 -11.72 0.47 -0.26
N GLY A 279 -12.92 0.01 -0.62
CA GLY A 279 -13.64 -1.02 0.14
C GLY A 279 -13.83 -0.66 1.61
N TYR A 280 -13.93 -1.69 2.46
CA TYR A 280 -14.01 -1.52 3.92
C TYR A 280 -12.68 -1.06 4.53
N ARG A 281 -11.56 -1.21 3.81
CA ARG A 281 -10.21 -0.98 4.34
C ARG A 281 -10.01 0.46 4.80
N LYS A 282 -10.45 1.44 4.00
CA LYS A 282 -10.35 2.87 4.36
C LYS A 282 -11.10 3.21 5.66
N PRO A 283 -12.42 2.97 5.78
CA PRO A 283 -13.12 3.27 7.03
C PRO A 283 -12.60 2.46 8.22
N LEU A 284 -12.17 1.21 8.01
CA LEU A 284 -11.57 0.41 9.08
C LEU A 284 -10.26 1.03 9.59
N TYR A 285 -9.35 1.40 8.68
CA TYR A 285 -8.10 2.07 9.03
C TYR A 285 -8.35 3.39 9.78
N GLN A 286 -9.35 4.17 9.34
CA GLN A 286 -9.75 5.40 10.02
C GLN A 286 -10.29 5.14 11.43
N MET A 287 -11.13 4.10 11.62
CA MET A 287 -11.64 3.73 12.95
C MET A 287 -10.49 3.31 13.88
N LEU A 288 -9.57 2.48 13.41
CA LEU A 288 -8.42 2.02 14.20
C LEU A 288 -7.54 3.21 14.62
N THR A 289 -7.12 4.03 13.66
CA THR A 289 -6.25 5.18 13.94
C THR A 289 -6.92 6.27 14.79
N THR A 290 -8.23 6.51 14.61
CA THR A 290 -8.98 7.47 15.44
C THR A 290 -9.09 7.01 16.89
N ASN A 291 -9.17 5.69 17.13
CA ASN A 291 -9.20 5.12 18.47
C ASN A 291 -7.79 4.85 19.04
N GLY A 292 -6.76 5.43 18.43
CA GLY A 292 -5.39 5.43 18.97
C GLY A 292 -4.54 4.22 18.61
N TYR A 293 -5.07 3.26 17.83
CA TYR A 293 -4.29 2.13 17.34
C TYR A 293 -3.36 2.56 16.21
N ASN A 294 -2.06 2.31 16.35
CA ASN A 294 -1.10 2.46 15.27
C ASN A 294 -0.98 1.15 14.48
N VAL A 295 -1.86 0.97 13.50
CA VAL A 295 -1.89 -0.23 12.66
C VAL A 295 -1.16 -0.03 11.35
N GLU A 296 -0.66 -1.13 10.79
CA GLU A 296 -0.13 -1.22 9.44
C GLU A 296 -0.93 -2.24 8.63
N PHE A 297 -1.45 -1.87 7.48
CA PHE A 297 -1.94 -2.87 6.52
C PHE A 297 -0.79 -3.45 5.72
N VAL A 298 -0.86 -4.75 5.45
CA VAL A 298 0.19 -5.47 4.71
C VAL A 298 -0.42 -6.33 3.60
N GLY A 299 0.31 -6.44 2.49
CA GLY A 299 -0.07 -7.27 1.35
C GLY A 299 0.47 -6.73 0.03
N SER A 300 0.68 -7.60 -0.94
CA SER A 300 1.32 -7.28 -2.22
C SER A 300 0.46 -6.41 -3.14
N GLN A 301 -0.86 -6.35 -2.92
CA GLN A 301 -1.76 -5.43 -3.58
C GLN A 301 -1.82 -4.12 -2.81
N PHE A 302 -1.94 -3.04 -3.54
CA PHE A 302 -2.12 -1.70 -2.99
C PHE A 302 -3.08 -0.99 -3.92
N ASN A 303 -4.19 -0.47 -3.40
CA ASN A 303 -5.10 0.43 -4.11
C ASN A 303 -6.07 1.11 -3.13
N GLY A 304 -6.52 2.31 -3.50
CA GLY A 304 -7.37 3.18 -2.69
C GLY A 304 -6.72 4.55 -2.45
N ASP A 305 -7.47 5.48 -1.87
CA ASP A 305 -7.06 6.87 -1.61
C ASP A 305 -6.93 7.18 -0.10
N PHE A 306 -6.14 6.36 0.60
CA PHE A 306 -5.82 6.53 2.02
C PHE A 306 -4.40 6.05 2.35
N ASN A 307 -3.87 6.47 3.50
CA ASN A 307 -2.44 6.40 3.81
C ASN A 307 -1.84 5.00 3.78
N ASP A 308 -2.62 3.99 4.18
CA ASP A 308 -2.17 2.61 4.28
C ASP A 308 -3.16 1.68 3.59
N CYS A 309 -3.05 1.61 2.26
CA CYS A 309 -4.01 0.94 1.40
C CYS A 309 -3.56 -0.45 0.93
N ASP A 310 -2.70 -1.12 1.70
CA ASP A 310 -2.19 -2.46 1.41
C ASP A 310 -3.20 -3.56 1.69
N HIS A 311 -3.12 -4.65 0.91
CA HIS A 311 -3.97 -5.83 1.05
C HIS A 311 -3.50 -7.00 0.16
N GLU A 312 -4.12 -8.15 0.35
CA GLU A 312 -4.09 -9.32 -0.54
C GLU A 312 -5.51 -9.58 -1.07
N GLY A 313 -6.11 -8.56 -1.68
CA GLY A 313 -7.44 -8.65 -2.31
C GLY A 313 -7.32 -8.86 -3.81
N TYR A 314 -8.01 -9.84 -4.39
CA TYR A 314 -7.84 -10.22 -5.79
C TYR A 314 -9.18 -10.39 -6.53
N PRO A 315 -9.56 -9.44 -7.41
CA PRO A 315 -10.82 -9.52 -8.14
C PRO A 315 -10.97 -10.83 -8.94
N GLY A 316 -12.11 -11.52 -8.74
CA GLY A 316 -12.46 -12.75 -9.44
C GLY A 316 -11.72 -14.01 -8.96
N TRP A 317 -10.93 -13.93 -7.89
CA TRP A 317 -10.21 -15.09 -7.35
C TRP A 317 -11.11 -16.00 -6.52
N TYR A 318 -10.88 -17.29 -6.66
CA TYR A 318 -11.51 -18.35 -5.89
C TYR A 318 -10.72 -18.67 -4.62
N SER A 319 -11.37 -19.29 -3.64
CA SER A 319 -10.76 -19.71 -2.38
C SER A 319 -9.49 -20.57 -2.56
N TYR A 320 -9.46 -21.47 -3.54
CA TYR A 320 -8.30 -22.32 -3.79
C TYR A 320 -7.06 -21.54 -4.23
N GLN A 321 -7.24 -20.40 -4.89
CA GLN A 321 -6.12 -19.54 -5.30
C GLN A 321 -5.53 -18.80 -4.09
N ILE A 322 -6.38 -18.42 -3.12
CA ILE A 322 -5.89 -17.89 -1.84
C ILE A 322 -5.12 -18.98 -1.08
N ARG A 323 -5.67 -20.20 -1.00
CA ARG A 323 -5.00 -21.36 -0.39
C ARG A 323 -3.59 -21.55 -0.95
N ASP A 324 -3.44 -21.55 -2.27
CA ASP A 324 -2.17 -21.85 -2.93
C ASP A 324 -1.09 -20.77 -2.72
N ASN A 325 -1.45 -19.57 -2.26
CA ASN A 325 -0.53 -18.43 -2.17
C ASN A 325 -0.34 -17.87 -0.74
N VAL A 326 -1.27 -18.10 0.19
CA VAL A 326 -1.29 -17.45 1.52
C VAL A 326 0.01 -17.62 2.30
N TYR A 327 0.61 -18.80 2.28
CA TYR A 327 1.89 -19.06 2.94
C TYR A 327 2.99 -18.11 2.44
N ASN A 328 3.14 -17.98 1.12
CA ASN A 328 4.16 -17.12 0.52
C ASN A 328 3.86 -15.64 0.74
N TRP A 329 2.58 -15.25 0.78
CA TRP A 329 2.21 -13.89 1.13
C TRP A 329 2.59 -13.56 2.57
N LEU A 330 2.38 -14.46 3.53
CA LEU A 330 2.79 -14.25 4.93
C LEU A 330 4.32 -14.23 5.09
N VAL A 331 5.06 -14.99 4.29
CA VAL A 331 6.54 -14.91 4.24
C VAL A 331 7.00 -13.54 3.73
N ASN A 332 6.38 -13.03 2.67
CA ASN A 332 6.78 -11.75 2.05
C ASN A 332 6.21 -10.52 2.77
N ASN A 333 5.06 -10.67 3.42
CA ASN A 333 4.26 -9.64 4.06
C ASN A 333 3.90 -10.13 5.47
N LEU A 334 4.81 -9.95 6.42
CA LEU A 334 4.57 -10.40 7.79
C LEU A 334 3.29 -9.75 8.35
N ALA A 335 2.31 -10.57 8.72
CA ALA A 335 1.08 -10.15 9.36
C ALA A 335 1.02 -10.66 10.80
N ASP A 336 0.43 -9.86 11.68
CA ASP A 336 0.04 -10.29 13.03
C ASP A 336 -1.44 -10.73 13.04
N ILE A 337 -2.24 -10.16 12.14
CA ILE A 337 -3.67 -10.46 11.98
C ILE A 337 -4.01 -10.62 10.49
N VAL A 338 -4.79 -11.62 10.13
CA VAL A 338 -5.37 -11.80 8.79
C VAL A 338 -6.89 -11.58 8.85
N LEU A 339 -7.42 -10.74 7.97
CA LEU A 339 -8.88 -10.57 7.79
C LEU A 339 -9.27 -11.36 6.54
N LEU A 340 -9.85 -12.55 6.71
CA LEU A 340 -10.18 -13.45 5.61
C LEU A 340 -11.63 -13.28 5.17
N HIS A 341 -11.83 -12.79 3.94
CA HIS A 341 -13.13 -12.73 3.26
C HIS A 341 -13.00 -13.33 1.85
N ILE A 342 -13.41 -14.60 1.69
CA ILE A 342 -13.30 -15.32 0.42
C ILE A 342 -14.39 -16.39 0.28
N GLY A 343 -14.73 -16.73 -0.96
CA GLY A 343 -15.73 -17.76 -1.29
C GLY A 343 -16.84 -17.26 -2.20
N THR A 344 -16.95 -15.93 -2.40
CA THR A 344 -17.98 -15.31 -3.23
C THR A 344 -17.94 -15.85 -4.67
N ASN A 345 -16.74 -15.88 -5.27
CA ASN A 345 -16.58 -16.37 -6.64
C ASN A 345 -16.85 -17.88 -6.75
N ASP A 346 -16.48 -18.66 -5.73
CA ASP A 346 -16.75 -20.10 -5.67
C ASP A 346 -18.26 -20.39 -5.71
N ILE A 347 -19.07 -19.59 -5.00
CA ILE A 347 -20.53 -19.69 -5.02
C ILE A 347 -21.10 -19.33 -6.40
N VAL A 348 -20.63 -18.23 -6.99
CA VAL A 348 -21.04 -17.78 -8.33
C VAL A 348 -20.74 -18.85 -9.38
N GLN A 349 -19.59 -19.53 -9.27
CA GLN A 349 -19.21 -20.62 -10.16
C GLN A 349 -19.94 -21.94 -9.85
N GLY A 350 -20.52 -22.09 -8.65
CA GLY A 350 -21.17 -23.32 -8.20
C GLY A 350 -20.19 -24.38 -7.69
N THR A 351 -19.00 -23.97 -7.24
CA THR A 351 -17.91 -24.82 -6.72
C THR A 351 -17.63 -24.54 -5.25
N GLN A 352 -18.60 -23.99 -4.52
CA GLN A 352 -18.45 -23.64 -3.11
C GLN A 352 -18.20 -24.87 -2.23
N ASP A 353 -16.96 -25.02 -1.74
CA ASP A 353 -16.54 -26.07 -0.82
C ASP A 353 -15.89 -25.43 0.43
N PRO A 354 -16.53 -25.51 1.62
CA PRO A 354 -15.98 -24.94 2.84
C PRO A 354 -14.66 -25.58 3.27
N ALA A 355 -14.33 -26.80 2.80
CA ALA A 355 -13.07 -27.45 3.12
C ALA A 355 -11.85 -26.65 2.60
N ILE A 356 -12.02 -25.86 1.53
CA ILE A 356 -10.94 -25.01 1.03
C ILE A 356 -10.60 -23.89 2.01
N ILE A 357 -11.57 -23.37 2.77
CA ILE A 357 -11.29 -22.43 3.86
C ILE A 357 -10.45 -23.10 4.95
N GLY A 358 -10.78 -24.35 5.31
CA GLY A 358 -9.94 -25.15 6.20
C GLY A 358 -8.50 -25.30 5.70
N GLN A 359 -8.31 -25.55 4.40
CA GLN A 359 -6.97 -25.66 3.81
C GLN A 359 -6.21 -24.32 3.76
N ILE A 360 -6.91 -23.18 3.64
CA ILE A 360 -6.28 -21.86 3.78
C ILE A 360 -5.71 -21.73 5.20
N LEU A 361 -6.51 -22.08 6.21
CA LEU A 361 -6.09 -22.04 7.62
C LEU A 361 -4.94 -23.02 7.88
N ASP A 362 -4.98 -24.24 7.36
CA ASP A 362 -3.85 -25.21 7.46
C ASP A 362 -2.54 -24.65 6.89
N ASN A 363 -2.61 -23.87 5.80
CA ASN A 363 -1.43 -23.21 5.22
C ASN A 363 -0.94 -22.03 6.07
N ILE A 364 -1.83 -21.37 6.83
CA ILE A 364 -1.45 -20.38 7.83
C ILE A 364 -0.75 -21.07 9.01
N ASP A 365 -1.31 -22.15 9.57
CA ASP A 365 -0.66 -22.92 10.66
C ASP A 365 0.73 -23.43 10.26
N SER A 366 0.87 -23.85 8.99
CA SER A 366 2.14 -24.28 8.42
C SER A 366 3.15 -23.14 8.38
N TYR A 367 2.72 -21.92 8.09
CA TYR A 367 3.54 -20.71 8.19
C TYR A 367 3.92 -20.43 9.65
N GLU A 368 2.95 -20.49 10.56
CA GLU A 368 3.19 -20.21 11.98
C GLU A 368 4.24 -21.15 12.58
N SER A 369 4.11 -22.45 12.27
CA SER A 369 5.04 -23.48 12.69
C SER A 369 6.43 -23.31 12.06
N SER A 370 6.51 -22.93 10.78
CA SER A 370 7.79 -22.83 10.07
C SER A 370 8.56 -21.55 10.36
N GLN A 371 7.84 -20.44 10.58
CA GLN A 371 8.41 -19.13 10.88
C GLN A 371 8.44 -18.83 12.37
N ASN A 372 7.84 -19.72 13.18
CA ASN A 372 7.77 -19.59 14.61
C ASN A 372 7.13 -18.24 15.01
N ARG A 373 5.98 -17.96 14.38
CA ARG A 373 5.25 -16.69 14.45
C ARG A 373 3.76 -16.96 14.40
N GLN A 374 3.06 -16.63 15.47
CA GLN A 374 1.61 -16.79 15.54
C GLN A 374 0.88 -15.66 14.78
N VAL A 375 -0.25 -15.99 14.17
CA VAL A 375 -1.10 -15.11 13.36
C VAL A 375 -2.54 -15.30 13.79
N ILE A 376 -3.20 -14.23 14.20
CA ILE A 376 -4.64 -14.27 14.48
C ILE A 376 -5.38 -14.22 13.15
N VAL A 377 -6.29 -15.16 12.89
CA VAL A 377 -7.12 -15.12 11.68
C VAL A 377 -8.57 -14.81 12.05
N ILE A 378 -9.09 -13.69 11.54
CA ILE A 378 -10.50 -13.33 11.66
C ILE A 378 -11.19 -13.73 10.36
N VAL A 379 -12.03 -14.76 10.42
CA VAL A 379 -12.73 -15.36 9.27
C VAL A 379 -14.14 -14.76 9.16
N ALA A 380 -14.48 -14.25 7.98
CA ALA A 380 -15.79 -13.69 7.74
C ALA A 380 -16.83 -14.76 7.34
N ARG A 381 -18.03 -14.65 7.90
CA ARG A 381 -19.24 -14.98 7.14
C ARG A 381 -19.35 -13.94 6.02
N ILE A 382 -19.24 -14.37 4.77
CA ILE A 382 -19.17 -13.45 3.63
C ILE A 382 -20.53 -12.81 3.35
N VAL A 383 -20.51 -11.66 2.65
CA VAL A 383 -21.72 -10.94 2.26
C VAL A 383 -22.50 -11.75 1.21
N LEU A 384 -23.82 -11.64 1.22
CA LEU A 384 -24.69 -12.31 0.25
C LEU A 384 -24.56 -11.69 -1.15
N GLU A 385 -24.58 -12.56 -2.15
CA GLU A 385 -25.17 -12.17 -3.44
C GLU A 385 -26.68 -11.96 -3.22
N VAL A 386 -27.23 -10.84 -3.70
CA VAL A 386 -28.61 -10.46 -3.39
C VAL A 386 -29.60 -11.53 -3.86
N GLY A 387 -30.20 -12.26 -2.91
CA GLY A 387 -31.19 -13.32 -3.17
C GLY A 387 -30.66 -14.75 -3.24
N ASP A 388 -29.38 -15.00 -2.90
CA ASP A 388 -28.78 -16.34 -2.97
C ASP A 388 -28.83 -17.13 -1.64
N VAL A 389 -29.47 -18.30 -1.68
CA VAL A 389 -29.53 -19.25 -0.57
C VAL A 389 -28.23 -20.03 -0.38
N LYS A 390 -27.37 -20.14 -1.40
CA LYS A 390 -26.11 -20.88 -1.35
C LYS A 390 -25.10 -20.19 -0.44
N THR A 391 -25.08 -18.86 -0.43
CA THR A 391 -24.16 -18.10 0.45
C THR A 391 -24.45 -18.35 1.91
N ASN A 392 -25.71 -18.39 2.33
CA ASN A 392 -26.07 -18.72 3.71
C ASN A 392 -25.60 -20.14 4.09
N ALA A 393 -25.81 -21.12 3.21
CA ALA A 393 -25.35 -22.49 3.43
C ALA A 393 -23.82 -22.58 3.54
N PHE A 394 -23.09 -21.86 2.68
CA PHE A 394 -21.64 -21.77 2.74
C PHE A 394 -21.17 -21.13 4.05
N ASN A 395 -21.73 -19.98 4.43
CA ASN A 395 -21.40 -19.28 5.67
C ASN A 395 -21.61 -20.15 6.92
N ASN A 396 -22.73 -20.88 7.01
CA ASN A 396 -23.00 -21.79 8.13
C ASN A 396 -21.99 -22.93 8.22
N ALA A 397 -21.56 -23.46 7.06
CA ALA A 397 -20.56 -24.52 7.01
C ALA A 397 -19.15 -24.01 7.40
N VAL A 398 -18.77 -22.81 6.94
CA VAL A 398 -17.52 -22.15 7.33
C VAL A 398 -17.51 -21.83 8.82
N GLU A 399 -18.61 -21.30 9.36
CA GLU A 399 -18.72 -21.04 10.79
C GLU A 399 -18.55 -22.33 11.61
N THR A 400 -19.21 -23.42 11.22
CA THR A 400 -19.06 -24.71 11.89
C THR A 400 -17.60 -25.20 11.86
N LEU A 401 -16.93 -25.06 10.71
CA LEU A 401 -15.51 -25.42 10.56
C LEU A 401 -14.62 -24.59 11.49
N VAL A 402 -14.78 -23.26 11.49
CA VAL A 402 -13.97 -22.36 12.30
C VAL A 402 -14.21 -22.55 13.80
N GLN A 403 -15.47 -22.70 14.22
CA GLN A 403 -15.79 -22.97 15.63
C GLN A 403 -15.18 -24.29 16.13
N ASN A 404 -15.15 -25.32 15.28
CA ASN A 404 -14.46 -26.57 15.61
C ASN A 404 -12.95 -26.35 15.76
N ARG A 405 -12.32 -25.53 14.91
CA ARG A 405 -10.88 -25.22 15.04
C ARG A 405 -10.57 -24.41 16.30
N ILE A 406 -11.37 -23.38 16.60
CA ILE A 406 -11.29 -22.61 17.86
C ILE A 406 -11.39 -23.54 19.07
N ALA A 407 -12.36 -24.46 19.07
CA ALA A 407 -12.53 -25.43 20.16
C ALA A 407 -11.33 -26.40 20.31
N ASN A 408 -10.49 -26.53 19.29
CA ASN A 408 -9.27 -27.32 19.28
C ASN A 408 -8.00 -26.48 19.48
N GLY A 409 -8.12 -25.21 19.93
CA GLY A 409 -6.99 -24.38 20.34
C GLY A 409 -6.43 -23.44 19.27
N ASP A 410 -7.02 -23.41 18.08
CA ASP A 410 -6.59 -22.52 17.01
C ASP A 410 -6.98 -21.05 17.29
N LEU A 411 -6.08 -20.09 17.01
CA LEU A 411 -6.28 -18.66 17.27
C LEU A 411 -7.09 -17.99 16.15
N LEU A 412 -8.37 -18.35 16.10
CA LEU A 412 -9.32 -17.80 15.14
C LEU A 412 -10.39 -16.96 15.84
N ALA A 413 -10.95 -16.02 15.09
CA ALA A 413 -12.19 -15.37 15.43
C ALA A 413 -13.14 -15.35 14.22
N MET A 414 -14.44 -15.25 14.47
CA MET A 414 -15.44 -15.09 13.43
C MET A 414 -15.95 -13.65 13.38
N VAL A 415 -16.22 -13.14 12.18
CA VAL A 415 -16.97 -11.90 11.98
C VAL A 415 -18.18 -12.17 11.08
N ASP A 416 -19.34 -11.65 11.48
CA ASP A 416 -20.55 -11.76 10.66
C ASP A 416 -20.73 -10.52 9.78
N LEU A 417 -20.35 -10.62 8.51
CA LEU A 417 -20.61 -9.57 7.53
C LEU A 417 -21.89 -9.82 6.73
N GLU A 418 -22.41 -11.05 6.76
CA GLU A 418 -23.66 -11.42 6.09
C GLU A 418 -24.83 -10.60 6.61
N HIS A 419 -24.96 -10.49 7.93
CA HIS A 419 -26.07 -9.78 8.56
C HIS A 419 -25.76 -8.31 8.84
N ALA A 420 -24.58 -7.82 8.45
CA ALA A 420 -24.19 -6.42 8.64
C ALA A 420 -24.86 -5.49 7.63
N LEU A 421 -25.26 -6.00 6.46
CA LEU A 421 -25.73 -5.20 5.32
C LEU A 421 -27.25 -5.27 5.16
N ASN A 422 -27.82 -4.15 4.73
CA ASN A 422 -29.11 -4.11 4.06
C ASN A 422 -28.87 -4.18 2.55
N TYR A 423 -28.98 -5.37 1.98
CA TYR A 423 -28.71 -5.66 0.56
C TYR A 423 -29.54 -4.83 -0.44
N SER A 424 -30.65 -4.21 -0.01
CA SER A 424 -31.44 -3.33 -0.88
C SER A 424 -30.86 -1.93 -1.04
N THR A 425 -30.00 -1.48 -0.12
CA THR A 425 -29.46 -0.10 -0.09
C THR A 425 -27.95 -0.05 -0.02
N ASP A 426 -27.31 -1.12 0.42
CA ASP A 426 -25.88 -1.14 0.76
C ASP A 426 -25.03 -1.77 -0.35
N MET A 427 -25.62 -2.09 -1.48
CA MET A 427 -24.96 -2.70 -2.64
C MET A 427 -24.82 -1.68 -3.78
N ALA A 428 -23.70 -1.74 -4.50
CA ALA A 428 -23.43 -0.97 -5.72
C ALA A 428 -23.96 -1.70 -6.96
N ASP A 429 -23.91 -3.04 -6.93
CA ASP A 429 -24.50 -3.94 -7.92
C ASP A 429 -25.09 -5.18 -7.20
N THR A 430 -25.25 -6.31 -7.88
CA THR A 430 -25.82 -7.53 -7.26
C THR A 430 -24.83 -8.28 -6.35
N LEU A 431 -23.56 -7.87 -6.34
CA LEU A 431 -22.43 -8.58 -5.74
C LEU A 431 -21.60 -7.71 -4.78
N HIS A 432 -21.30 -6.47 -5.17
CA HIS A 432 -20.36 -5.60 -4.50
C HIS A 432 -21.08 -4.60 -3.58
N PRO A 433 -20.63 -4.45 -2.32
CA PRO A 433 -21.09 -3.36 -1.45
C PRO A 433 -20.79 -1.97 -2.04
N ASN A 434 -21.64 -1.00 -1.73
CA ASN A 434 -21.34 0.42 -1.95
C ASN A 434 -20.64 1.02 -0.71
N ASP A 435 -20.36 2.32 -0.71
CA ASP A 435 -19.67 2.99 0.40
C ASP A 435 -20.35 2.81 1.76
N ASN A 436 -21.69 2.79 1.80
CA ASN A 436 -22.43 2.54 3.05
C ASN A 436 -22.29 1.08 3.50
N GLY A 437 -22.35 0.12 2.56
CA GLY A 437 -22.12 -1.29 2.87
C GLY A 437 -20.71 -1.54 3.38
N TYR A 438 -19.70 -0.97 2.73
CA TYR A 438 -18.31 -1.07 3.16
C TYR A 438 -18.05 -0.42 4.53
N LEU A 439 -18.73 0.69 4.86
CA LEU A 439 -18.66 1.29 6.20
C LEU A 439 -19.20 0.33 7.27
N LYS A 440 -20.32 -0.36 7.00
CA LYS A 440 -20.88 -1.34 7.95
C LYS A 440 -19.99 -2.57 8.10
N MET A 441 -19.39 -3.06 7.00
CA MET A 441 -18.37 -4.12 7.07
C MET A 441 -17.20 -3.70 7.94
N ALA A 442 -16.67 -2.50 7.73
CA ALA A 442 -15.56 -1.95 8.52
C ALA A 442 -15.89 -1.89 10.01
N GLN A 443 -17.12 -1.48 10.36
CA GLN A 443 -17.57 -1.46 11.76
C GLN A 443 -17.55 -2.86 12.39
N GLN A 444 -17.98 -3.90 11.67
CA GLN A 444 -17.95 -5.27 12.20
C GLN A 444 -16.53 -5.80 12.34
N TRP A 445 -15.65 -5.56 11.36
CA TRP A 445 -14.23 -5.86 11.49
C TRP A 445 -13.62 -5.18 12.71
N TYR A 446 -13.89 -3.88 12.91
CA TYR A 446 -13.40 -3.12 14.06
C TYR A 446 -13.91 -3.70 15.39
N ASN A 447 -15.19 -4.05 15.48
CA ASN A 447 -15.77 -4.64 16.69
C ASN A 447 -15.07 -5.96 17.07
N VAL A 448 -14.79 -6.82 16.09
CA VAL A 448 -14.09 -8.09 16.37
C VAL A 448 -12.62 -7.85 16.69
N LEU A 449 -11.93 -6.98 15.95
CA LEU A 449 -10.52 -6.63 16.21
C LEU A 449 -10.32 -6.07 17.63
N SER A 450 -11.15 -5.11 18.04
CA SER A 450 -11.09 -4.54 19.40
C SER A 450 -11.37 -5.57 20.49
N ASN A 451 -12.32 -6.48 20.27
CA ASN A 451 -12.61 -7.58 21.19
C ASN A 451 -11.45 -8.59 21.29
N VAL A 452 -10.82 -8.95 20.17
CA VAL A 452 -9.68 -9.87 20.16
C VAL A 452 -8.50 -9.27 20.94
N VAL A 453 -8.17 -8.00 20.70
CA VAL A 453 -7.10 -7.30 21.45
C VAL A 453 -7.41 -7.28 22.95
N THR A 454 -8.66 -7.00 23.32
CA THR A 454 -9.10 -7.04 24.72
C THR A 454 -8.98 -8.44 25.32
N THR A 455 -9.35 -9.47 24.56
CA THR A 455 -9.30 -10.88 25.01
C THR A 455 -7.85 -11.33 25.22
N GLU A 456 -6.94 -10.99 24.31
CA GLU A 456 -5.51 -11.30 24.50
C GLU A 456 -4.91 -10.58 25.71
N CYS A 457 -5.28 -9.30 25.93
CA CYS A 457 -4.88 -8.60 27.15
C CYS A 457 -5.41 -9.32 28.39
N GLN A 458 -6.68 -9.73 28.40
CA GLN A 458 -7.28 -10.48 29.49
C GLN A 458 -6.61 -11.84 29.73
N ARG A 459 -6.11 -12.49 28.68
CA ARG A 459 -5.32 -13.73 28.80
C ARG A 459 -3.96 -13.47 29.46
N ALA A 460 -3.32 -12.34 29.13
CA ALA A 460 -2.09 -11.91 29.78
C ALA A 460 -2.31 -11.42 31.24
N ASP A 461 -3.53 -11.04 31.60
CA ASP A 461 -3.97 -10.69 32.96
C ASP A 461 -4.35 -11.95 33.76
N ILE A 462 -3.35 -12.77 34.06
CA ILE A 462 -3.47 -14.09 34.71
C ILE A 462 -4.12 -13.98 36.11
N ASP A 463 -4.05 -12.83 36.78
CA ASP A 463 -4.71 -12.59 38.06
C ASP A 463 -6.10 -11.94 38.00
N GLY A 464 -6.55 -11.53 36.81
CA GLY A 464 -7.86 -10.93 36.59
C GLY A 464 -7.99 -9.52 37.20
N SER A 465 -6.88 -8.84 37.47
CA SER A 465 -6.87 -7.50 38.04
C SER A 465 -7.23 -6.39 37.03
N ASN A 466 -7.37 -6.74 35.75
CA ASN A 466 -7.49 -5.86 34.60
C ASN A 466 -6.24 -5.01 34.37
N LEU A 467 -5.08 -5.46 34.84
CA LEU A 467 -3.79 -4.81 34.65
C LEU A 467 -2.69 -5.85 34.59
N VAL A 468 -2.12 -6.07 33.41
CA VAL A 468 -0.97 -6.99 33.27
C VAL A 468 0.24 -6.37 33.96
N ASN A 469 0.76 -7.01 35.01
CA ASN A 469 1.83 -6.45 35.83
C ASN A 469 2.74 -7.54 36.43
N MET A 470 3.56 -7.17 37.42
CA MET A 470 4.50 -8.10 38.08
C MET A 470 3.83 -9.29 38.77
N VAL A 471 2.55 -9.20 39.16
CA VAL A 471 1.81 -10.31 39.73
C VAL A 471 1.53 -11.38 38.67
N ASP A 472 1.16 -10.99 37.45
CA ASP A 472 0.98 -11.90 36.32
C ASP A 472 2.30 -12.57 35.93
N TYR A 473 3.38 -11.80 35.84
CA TYR A 473 4.71 -12.37 35.58
C TYR A 473 5.12 -13.39 36.65
N ALA A 474 4.82 -13.13 37.91
CA ALA A 474 5.13 -14.06 38.99
C ALA A 474 4.35 -15.37 38.84
N LYS A 475 3.10 -15.34 38.34
CA LYS A 475 2.31 -16.53 38.04
C LYS A 475 2.85 -17.30 36.83
N LEU A 476 3.17 -16.59 35.73
CA LEU A 476 3.80 -17.20 34.56
C LEU A 476 5.12 -17.89 34.94
N ASN A 477 5.98 -17.21 35.71
CA ASN A 477 7.28 -17.73 36.11
C ASN A 477 7.19 -18.93 37.08
N GLN A 478 6.09 -19.08 37.84
CA GLN A 478 5.88 -20.27 38.69
C GLN A 478 5.74 -21.55 37.86
N ASN A 479 5.24 -21.44 36.64
CA ASN A 479 4.99 -22.56 35.75
C ASN A 479 5.92 -22.55 34.53
N TRP A 480 7.00 -21.78 34.54
CA TRP A 480 7.95 -21.71 33.42
C TRP A 480 8.43 -23.11 32.99
N GLN A 481 8.35 -23.37 31.68
CA GLN A 481 8.69 -24.64 31.04
C GLN A 481 7.87 -25.85 31.52
N GLN A 482 6.71 -25.63 32.14
CA GLN A 482 5.74 -26.68 32.42
C GLN A 482 4.85 -26.90 31.19
N SER A 483 4.35 -28.12 31.03
CA SER A 483 3.40 -28.50 29.99
C SER A 483 2.19 -29.20 30.59
N GLY A 484 1.00 -28.93 30.03
CA GLY A 484 -0.27 -29.49 30.50
C GLY A 484 -1.45 -28.56 30.19
N SER A 485 -2.67 -29.07 30.38
CA SER A 485 -3.88 -28.31 30.13
C SER A 485 -4.17 -27.30 31.23
N SER A 486 -4.49 -26.05 30.87
CA SER A 486 -4.97 -25.00 31.79
C SER A 486 -3.97 -24.64 32.90
N ILE A 487 -2.70 -24.49 32.53
CA ILE A 487 -1.64 -24.05 33.45
C ILE A 487 -1.65 -22.53 33.55
N ASP A 488 -1.60 -21.99 34.77
CA ASP A 488 -1.42 -20.54 34.97
C ASP A 488 -0.11 -20.09 34.30
N GLY A 489 -0.20 -19.23 33.28
CA GLY A 489 0.96 -18.79 32.49
C GLY A 489 1.01 -19.32 31.07
N ASP A 490 0.20 -20.33 30.72
CA ASP A 490 -0.07 -20.73 29.33
C ASP A 490 -1.13 -19.76 28.77
N VAL A 491 -0.68 -18.56 28.42
CA VAL A 491 -1.55 -17.48 27.97
C VAL A 491 -1.85 -17.59 26.48
N ASN A 492 -1.12 -18.41 25.72
CA ASN A 492 -1.38 -18.70 24.31
C ASN A 492 -2.18 -20.00 24.07
N ASN A 493 -2.43 -20.81 25.12
CA ASN A 493 -3.16 -22.09 25.12
C ASN A 493 -2.50 -23.19 24.28
N ASP A 494 -1.18 -23.16 24.09
CA ASP A 494 -0.45 -24.21 23.37
C ASP A 494 -0.09 -25.42 24.25
N SER A 495 -0.55 -25.41 25.51
CA SER A 495 -0.26 -26.41 26.56
C SER A 495 1.17 -26.38 27.07
N ASN A 496 1.94 -25.32 26.80
CA ASN A 496 3.26 -25.08 27.37
C ASN A 496 3.30 -23.66 27.95
N VAL A 497 4.14 -23.46 28.96
CA VAL A 497 4.47 -22.13 29.47
C VAL A 497 5.88 -21.80 29.03
N ASP A 498 6.03 -20.97 28.01
CA ASP A 498 7.31 -20.71 27.40
C ASP A 498 7.52 -19.25 26.94
N LEU A 499 8.46 -19.05 26.02
CA LEU A 499 8.83 -17.74 25.54
C LEU A 499 7.68 -17.03 24.79
N TYR A 500 6.76 -17.77 24.16
CA TYR A 500 5.61 -17.18 23.48
C TYR A 500 4.64 -16.59 24.49
N ASP A 501 4.39 -17.26 25.61
CA ASP A 501 3.57 -16.73 26.70
C ASP A 501 4.17 -15.47 27.30
N LEU A 502 5.49 -15.51 27.57
CA LEU A 502 6.21 -14.35 28.05
C LEU A 502 6.15 -13.20 27.05
N SER A 503 6.21 -13.49 25.74
CA SER A 503 6.10 -12.47 24.70
C SER A 503 4.70 -11.83 24.65
N LEU A 504 3.64 -12.63 24.82
CA LEU A 504 2.27 -12.14 24.86
C LEU A 504 2.04 -11.29 26.11
N MET A 505 2.52 -11.73 27.28
CA MET A 505 2.44 -10.95 28.49
C MET A 505 3.26 -9.66 28.40
N ALA A 506 4.47 -9.71 27.82
CA ALA A 506 5.30 -8.53 27.61
C ALA A 506 4.64 -7.50 26.67
N LYS A 507 3.88 -7.96 25.65
CA LYS A 507 3.10 -7.10 24.75
C LYS A 507 2.08 -6.25 25.51
N TYR A 508 1.50 -6.79 26.58
CA TYR A 508 0.46 -6.12 27.37
C TYR A 508 0.98 -5.54 28.69
N TRP A 509 2.29 -5.49 28.92
CA TRP A 509 2.86 -5.04 30.20
C TRP A 509 2.39 -3.64 30.60
N LEU A 510 1.77 -3.54 31.78
CA LEU A 510 1.11 -2.35 32.34
C LEU A 510 -0.09 -1.83 31.53
N CYS A 511 -0.59 -2.60 30.56
CA CYS A 511 -1.84 -2.30 29.87
C CYS A 511 -3.03 -2.67 30.75
N SER A 512 -4.05 -1.79 30.75
CA SER A 512 -5.34 -2.13 31.34
C SER A 512 -6.22 -2.82 30.31
N CYS A 513 -6.85 -3.93 30.69
CA CYS A 513 -7.67 -4.75 29.79
C CYS A 513 -9.15 -4.36 29.79
N GLN A 514 -9.49 -3.14 30.23
CA GLN A 514 -10.85 -2.61 30.12
C GLN A 514 -11.11 -2.01 28.73
N ASN A 515 -12.27 -2.30 28.16
CA ASN A 515 -12.77 -1.69 26.92
C ASN A 515 -12.72 -0.15 27.05
N ASN A 516 -11.89 0.53 26.26
CA ASN A 516 -11.98 1.97 26.03
C ASN A 516 -12.84 2.25 24.80
#